data_AF-A0A955VVD9-F1
#
_entry.id   AF-A0A955VVD9-F1
#
_cell.length_a   1.000
_cell.length_b   1.000
_cell.length_c   1.000
_cell.angle_alpha   90.00
_cell.angle_beta   90.00
_cell.angle_gamma   90.00
#
_symmetry.space_group_name_H-M   'P 1'
#
loop_
_entity.id
_entity.type
_entity.pdbx_description
1 polymer ?
#
loop_
_entity_poly.entity_id
_entity_poly.type
_entity_poly.pdbx_seq_one_letter_code
_entity_poly.pdbx_strand_id
1 'polypeptide(L)'
;LAVLACQDQLGVFYQDDIALSFLPMAHVAERVLAFYGRINTGMPTAFASSTSAVLDELREVQPTVFGSVPRIFEKGYSRIRTELERASPGKRRIFAWAERVGLARLDRVLAGRPVPMALRLKHRVADRLVFARVRAAFGGRVRLFITGAAPTPMDVLRFFWAAGLPIYEVYGQTEATVVTHANTQGAVRLGTVGRALPPVEHRIADDGEVLVRGPLVFQGYFKDAEATAAAIQDGWLHTGDIGTIDAEGYLRITDRKKHIIITAGGKNLTPANIEGAVKAQDPLISQVHAHGDKRPYVVALIAPAPLETLDFGRQRGLVDAATVKALTAELMENPTGRSAALTAAMAPVVALPAFQARMKAAVVAGNQRLSQVEKIKRFKVLERDFSQEAGELTPTMKVRRKAVEQGYADLLDAIYQDPSVGQEA
;
A
#
# COMPACT_ATOMS: atom_id res chain seq x y z
N LEU A 1 24.85 -7.51 9.70
CA LEU A 1 25.24 -8.91 9.42
C LEU A 1 24.07 -9.88 9.58
N ALA A 2 23.33 -9.89 10.68
CA ALA A 2 22.19 -10.82 10.88
C ALA A 2 21.15 -10.84 9.74
N VAL A 3 20.71 -9.68 9.26
CA VAL A 3 19.75 -9.59 8.14
C VAL A 3 20.33 -10.09 6.81
N LEU A 4 21.63 -9.91 6.60
CA LEU A 4 22.33 -10.42 5.43
C LEU A 4 22.56 -11.94 5.52
N ALA A 5 22.77 -12.47 6.73
CA ALA A 5 22.86 -13.91 6.96
C ALA A 5 21.54 -14.67 6.68
N CYS A 6 20.42 -13.95 6.60
CA CYS A 6 19.13 -14.52 6.20
C CYS A 6 18.92 -14.54 4.67
N GLN A 7 19.85 -14.01 3.87
CA GLN A 7 19.70 -13.93 2.40
C GLN A 7 19.51 -15.31 1.76
N ASP A 8 20.22 -16.32 2.24
CA ASP A 8 20.08 -17.71 1.75
C ASP A 8 18.66 -18.26 1.99
N GLN A 9 18.00 -17.82 3.06
CA GLN A 9 16.64 -18.24 3.40
C GLN A 9 15.57 -17.47 2.62
N LEU A 10 15.88 -16.28 2.12
CA LEU A 10 15.03 -15.60 1.16
C LEU A 10 15.02 -16.36 -0.18
N GLY A 11 16.09 -17.10 -0.52
CA GLY A 11 16.10 -18.15 -1.56
C GLY A 11 15.85 -17.66 -2.98
N VAL A 12 16.08 -16.37 -3.25
CA VAL A 12 15.54 -15.70 -4.45
C VAL A 12 16.56 -14.89 -5.25
N PHE A 13 17.81 -14.79 -4.79
CA PHE A 13 18.84 -13.98 -5.45
C PHE A 13 19.91 -14.87 -6.10
N TYR A 14 20.30 -14.50 -7.32
CA TYR A 14 21.33 -15.16 -8.11
C TYR A 14 22.44 -14.17 -8.47
N GLN A 15 23.64 -14.67 -8.80
CA GLN A 15 24.81 -13.83 -9.11
C GLN A 15 24.60 -12.92 -10.34
N ASP A 16 23.74 -13.34 -11.28
CA ASP A 16 23.40 -12.63 -12.51
C ASP A 16 22.19 -11.71 -12.37
N ASP A 17 21.65 -11.55 -11.15
CA ASP A 17 20.54 -10.64 -10.92
C ASP A 17 20.96 -9.17 -11.13
N ILE A 18 19.99 -8.34 -11.51
CA ILE A 18 20.12 -6.89 -11.56
C ILE A 18 18.91 -6.24 -10.90
N ALA A 19 19.14 -5.20 -10.11
CA ALA A 19 18.08 -4.46 -9.42
C ALA A 19 18.06 -2.98 -9.81
N LEU A 20 16.88 -2.36 -9.68
CA LEU A 20 16.68 -0.91 -9.79
C LEU A 20 16.43 -0.32 -8.40
N SER A 21 17.14 0.75 -8.05
CA SER A 21 16.98 1.50 -6.81
C SER A 21 16.44 2.89 -7.03
N PHE A 22 15.54 3.33 -6.16
CA PHE A 22 14.93 4.67 -6.24
C PHE A 22 14.61 5.28 -4.87
N LEU A 23 14.78 4.52 -3.78
CA LEU A 23 14.53 5.05 -2.44
C LEU A 23 15.76 5.86 -1.96
N PRO A 24 15.57 6.87 -1.10
CA PRO A 24 16.69 7.61 -0.52
C PRO A 24 17.55 6.73 0.40
N MET A 25 18.87 6.94 0.39
CA MET A 25 19.82 6.22 1.29
C MET A 25 19.56 6.43 2.78
N ALA A 26 18.83 7.48 3.15
CA ALA A 26 18.37 7.71 4.52
C ALA A 26 17.34 6.66 4.99
N HIS A 27 16.67 5.97 4.06
CA HIS A 27 15.67 4.95 4.39
C HIS A 27 16.33 3.59 4.65
N VAL A 28 15.98 2.94 5.76
CA VAL A 28 16.63 1.68 6.19
C VAL A 28 16.51 0.56 5.15
N ALA A 29 15.39 0.48 4.42
CA ALA A 29 15.22 -0.53 3.36
C ALA A 29 16.21 -0.34 2.22
N GLU A 30 16.44 0.90 1.80
CA GLU A 30 17.42 1.21 0.78
C GLU A 30 18.83 0.93 1.30
N ARG A 31 19.14 1.37 2.51
CA ARG A 31 20.48 1.22 3.06
C ARG A 31 20.86 -0.24 3.30
N VAL A 32 19.93 -1.05 3.83
CA VAL A 32 20.22 -2.43 4.23
C VAL A 32 19.96 -3.44 3.12
N LEU A 33 18.77 -3.45 2.50
CA LEU A 33 18.42 -4.46 1.49
C LEU A 33 19.06 -4.16 0.14
N ALA A 34 19.04 -2.89 -0.26
CA ALA A 34 19.71 -2.46 -1.46
C ALA A 34 21.21 -2.31 -1.18
N PHE A 35 21.68 -1.20 -0.62
CA PHE A 35 23.09 -0.86 -0.62
C PHE A 35 23.99 -1.94 0.00
N TYR A 36 23.81 -2.30 1.28
CA TYR A 36 24.61 -3.35 1.91
C TYR A 36 24.34 -4.75 1.34
N GLY A 37 23.08 -5.07 1.05
CA GLY A 37 22.69 -6.36 0.47
C GLY A 37 23.35 -6.63 -0.89
N ARG A 38 23.49 -5.60 -1.72
CA ARG A 38 24.10 -5.67 -3.05
C ARG A 38 25.61 -5.73 -3.00
N ILE A 39 26.24 -4.97 -2.09
CA ILE A 39 27.69 -5.11 -1.82
C ILE A 39 28.00 -6.55 -1.37
N ASN A 40 27.16 -7.12 -0.50
CA ASN A 40 27.35 -8.49 0.00
C ASN A 40 27.17 -9.57 -1.07
N THR A 41 26.29 -9.33 -2.05
CA THR A 41 25.93 -10.34 -3.08
C THR A 41 26.66 -10.14 -4.41
N GLY A 42 27.28 -8.98 -4.63
CA GLY A 42 27.87 -8.60 -5.92
C GLY A 42 26.83 -8.22 -6.98
N MET A 43 25.54 -8.07 -6.62
CA MET A 43 24.45 -7.79 -7.55
C MET A 43 24.53 -6.38 -8.15
N PRO A 44 24.66 -6.23 -9.48
CA PRO A 44 24.60 -4.95 -10.17
C PRO A 44 23.33 -4.16 -9.86
N THR A 45 23.46 -2.83 -9.83
CA THR A 45 22.37 -1.92 -9.47
C THR A 45 22.33 -0.71 -10.37
N ALA A 46 21.16 -0.48 -10.98
CA ALA A 46 20.83 0.78 -11.58
C ALA A 46 20.16 1.71 -10.55
N PHE A 47 20.42 3.00 -10.64
CA PHE A 47 19.74 4.02 -9.86
C PHE A 47 18.76 4.76 -10.77
N ALA A 48 17.52 4.85 -10.32
CA ALA A 48 16.49 5.59 -11.01
C ALA A 48 16.79 7.09 -10.95
N SER A 49 16.49 7.81 -12.03
CA SER A 49 16.68 9.28 -12.06
C SER A 49 15.74 10.01 -11.09
N SER A 50 14.55 9.45 -10.87
CA SER A 50 13.53 9.99 -9.97
C SER A 50 12.48 8.92 -9.64
N THR A 51 11.66 9.17 -8.62
CA THR A 51 10.54 8.28 -8.26
C THR A 51 9.45 8.22 -9.32
N SER A 52 9.29 9.28 -10.12
CA SER A 52 8.32 9.36 -11.22
C SER A 52 8.76 8.55 -12.44
N ALA A 53 10.07 8.47 -12.71
CA ALA A 53 10.65 7.76 -13.85
C ALA A 53 10.74 6.24 -13.66
N VAL A 54 10.63 5.72 -12.43
CA VAL A 54 10.84 4.29 -12.09
C VAL A 54 10.13 3.33 -13.04
N LEU A 55 8.84 3.53 -13.31
CA LEU A 55 8.07 2.60 -14.15
C LEU A 55 8.53 2.58 -15.62
N ASP A 56 9.05 3.69 -16.11
CA ASP A 56 9.53 3.80 -17.47
C ASP A 56 10.97 3.26 -17.58
N GLU A 57 11.83 3.57 -16.60
CA GLU A 57 13.21 3.06 -16.49
C GLU A 57 13.29 1.54 -16.22
N LEU A 58 12.26 0.95 -15.60
CA LEU A 58 12.15 -0.51 -15.46
C LEU A 58 12.23 -1.22 -16.82
N ARG A 59 11.76 -0.59 -17.90
CA ARG A 59 11.79 -1.16 -19.25
C ARG A 59 13.18 -1.13 -19.87
N GLU A 60 13.98 -0.13 -19.51
CA GLU A 60 15.36 0.04 -19.96
C GLU A 60 16.31 -0.88 -19.18
N VAL A 61 16.25 -0.80 -17.85
CA VAL A 61 17.11 -1.59 -16.95
C VAL A 61 16.79 -3.08 -17.00
N GLN A 62 15.51 -3.41 -17.22
CA GLN A 62 15.00 -4.79 -17.23
C GLN A 62 15.49 -5.60 -16.02
N PRO A 63 15.22 -5.17 -14.78
CA PRO A 63 15.72 -5.87 -13.61
C PRO A 63 15.18 -7.30 -13.53
N THR A 64 15.88 -8.17 -12.80
CA THR A 64 15.44 -9.54 -12.53
C THR A 64 14.72 -9.66 -11.18
N VAL A 65 15.03 -8.75 -10.24
CA VAL A 65 14.34 -8.60 -8.97
C VAL A 65 14.05 -7.13 -8.73
N PHE A 66 12.83 -6.81 -8.29
CA PHE A 66 12.45 -5.41 -8.02
C PHE A 66 11.72 -5.28 -6.69
N GLY A 67 12.35 -4.55 -5.76
CA GLY A 67 11.78 -4.18 -4.47
C GLY A 67 11.13 -2.81 -4.55
N SER A 68 9.91 -2.65 -4.05
CA SER A 68 9.22 -1.35 -4.05
C SER A 68 8.20 -1.23 -2.91
N VAL A 69 7.56 -0.07 -2.83
CA VAL A 69 6.45 0.18 -1.90
C VAL A 69 5.11 -0.16 -2.58
N PRO A 70 4.04 -0.51 -1.83
CA PRO A 70 2.75 -0.90 -2.38
C PRO A 70 2.21 0.06 -3.45
N ARG A 71 2.37 1.36 -3.23
CA ARG A 71 1.91 2.41 -4.14
C ARG A 71 2.46 2.30 -5.57
N ILE A 72 3.68 1.79 -5.76
CA ILE A 72 4.25 1.60 -7.10
C ILE A 72 3.53 0.45 -7.83
N PHE A 73 3.22 -0.64 -7.12
CA PHE A 73 2.45 -1.76 -7.66
C PHE A 73 0.99 -1.36 -7.91
N GLU A 74 0.37 -0.60 -7.00
CA GLU A 74 -0.96 -0.01 -7.18
C GLU A 74 -1.01 0.89 -8.41
N LYS A 75 -0.03 1.80 -8.59
CA LYS A 75 0.07 2.66 -9.77
C LYS A 75 0.21 1.85 -11.05
N GLY A 76 1.05 0.80 -11.04
CA GLY A 76 1.20 -0.11 -12.17
C GLY A 76 -0.10 -0.84 -12.50
N TYR A 77 -0.81 -1.33 -11.48
CA TYR A 77 -2.11 -1.98 -11.61
C TYR A 77 -3.18 -1.02 -12.17
N SER A 78 -3.29 0.19 -11.63
CA SER A 78 -4.21 1.22 -12.11
C SER A 78 -3.92 1.60 -13.57
N ARG A 79 -2.64 1.78 -13.94
CA ARG A 79 -2.25 2.04 -15.35
C ARG A 79 -2.75 0.94 -16.29
N ILE A 80 -2.58 -0.34 -15.91
CA ILE A 80 -3.07 -1.47 -16.69
C ILE A 80 -4.60 -1.44 -16.82
N ARG A 81 -5.32 -1.13 -15.74
CA ARG A 81 -6.79 -1.01 -15.76
C ARG A 81 -7.27 0.13 -16.66
N THR A 82 -6.65 1.31 -16.58
CA THR A 82 -6.99 2.45 -17.43
C THR A 82 -6.70 2.17 -18.92
N GLU A 83 -5.58 1.52 -19.24
CA GLU A 83 -5.29 1.11 -20.63
C GLU A 83 -6.30 0.09 -21.14
N LEU A 84 -6.78 -0.80 -20.27
CA LEU A 84 -7.81 -1.79 -20.59
C LEU A 84 -9.18 -1.14 -20.86
N GLU A 85 -9.57 -0.12 -20.08
CA GLU A 85 -10.81 0.62 -20.28
C GLU A 85 -10.87 1.31 -21.65
N ARG A 86 -9.71 1.82 -22.11
CA ARG A 86 -9.55 2.43 -23.44
C ARG A 86 -9.47 1.40 -24.57
N ALA A 87 -9.34 0.11 -24.26
CA ALA A 87 -9.21 -0.95 -25.25
C ALA A 87 -10.56 -1.39 -25.83
N SER A 88 -10.51 -1.97 -27.04
CA SER A 88 -11.69 -2.49 -27.73
C SER A 88 -12.43 -3.55 -26.87
N PRO A 89 -13.77 -3.69 -27.02
CA PRO A 89 -14.55 -4.66 -26.24
C PRO A 89 -14.00 -6.09 -26.30
N GLY A 90 -13.44 -6.50 -27.46
CA GLY A 90 -12.79 -7.80 -27.63
C GLY A 90 -11.55 -7.96 -26.75
N LYS A 91 -10.66 -6.96 -26.71
CA LYS A 91 -9.48 -6.98 -25.84
C LYS A 91 -9.87 -7.03 -24.36
N ARG A 92 -10.92 -6.28 -23.96
CA ARG A 92 -11.49 -6.32 -22.61
C ARG A 92 -11.97 -7.71 -22.20
N ARG A 93 -12.69 -8.40 -23.09
CA ARG A 93 -13.15 -9.78 -22.85
C ARG A 93 -12.00 -10.76 -22.73
N ILE A 94 -10.97 -10.64 -23.58
CA ILE A 94 -9.77 -11.50 -23.52
C ILE A 94 -9.05 -11.30 -22.19
N PHE A 95 -8.86 -10.07 -21.74
CA PHE A 95 -8.22 -9.76 -20.47
C PHE A 95 -9.01 -10.34 -19.29
N ALA A 96 -10.33 -10.10 -19.23
CA ALA A 96 -11.18 -10.61 -18.15
C ALA A 96 -11.23 -12.16 -18.12
N TRP A 97 -11.11 -12.82 -19.27
CA TRP A 97 -10.95 -14.27 -19.35
C TRP A 97 -9.58 -14.71 -18.83
N ALA A 98 -8.49 -14.07 -19.29
CA ALA A 98 -7.13 -14.38 -18.87
C ALA A 98 -6.95 -14.22 -17.36
N GLU A 99 -7.48 -13.14 -16.79
CA GLU A 99 -7.49 -12.87 -15.36
C GLU A 99 -8.19 -13.96 -14.57
N ARG A 100 -9.41 -14.38 -14.96
CA ARG A 100 -10.10 -15.50 -14.31
C ARG A 100 -9.30 -16.80 -14.37
N VAL A 101 -8.67 -17.09 -15.51
CA VAL A 101 -7.82 -18.28 -15.67
C VAL A 101 -6.59 -18.21 -14.75
N GLY A 102 -5.95 -17.04 -14.68
CA GLY A 102 -4.81 -16.78 -13.81
C GLY A 102 -5.15 -16.95 -12.33
N LEU A 103 -6.26 -16.34 -11.88
CA LEU A 103 -6.75 -16.45 -10.50
C LEU A 103 -7.13 -17.89 -10.14
N ALA A 104 -7.83 -18.61 -11.03
CA ALA A 104 -8.20 -20.00 -10.79
C ALA A 104 -6.98 -20.94 -10.68
N ARG A 105 -5.90 -20.64 -11.42
CA ARG A 105 -4.62 -21.33 -11.27
C ARG A 105 -3.96 -20.96 -9.95
N LEU A 106 -3.91 -19.67 -9.61
CA LEU A 106 -3.31 -19.16 -8.38
C LEU A 106 -3.94 -19.81 -7.15
N ASP A 107 -5.27 -19.87 -7.07
CA ASP A 107 -5.97 -20.45 -5.92
C ASP A 107 -5.58 -21.92 -5.69
N ARG A 108 -5.31 -22.69 -6.76
CA ARG A 108 -4.79 -24.06 -6.64
C ARG A 108 -3.34 -24.11 -6.18
N VAL A 109 -2.49 -23.26 -6.73
CA VAL A 109 -1.07 -23.18 -6.37
C VAL A 109 -0.91 -22.83 -4.90
N LEU A 110 -1.64 -21.81 -4.42
CA LEU A 110 -1.61 -21.39 -3.01
C LEU A 110 -2.18 -22.46 -2.06
N ALA A 111 -3.14 -23.26 -2.52
CA ALA A 111 -3.70 -24.37 -1.74
C ALA A 111 -2.85 -25.65 -1.80
N GLY A 112 -1.67 -25.64 -2.45
CA GLY A 112 -0.83 -26.83 -2.64
C GLY A 112 -1.49 -27.92 -3.49
N ARG A 113 -2.49 -27.57 -4.31
CA ARG A 113 -3.26 -28.52 -5.12
C ARG A 113 -2.70 -28.62 -6.55
N PRO A 114 -2.73 -29.82 -7.17
CA PRO A 114 -2.28 -29.97 -8.55
C PRO A 114 -3.15 -29.15 -9.52
N VAL A 115 -2.51 -28.52 -10.51
CA VAL A 115 -3.20 -27.72 -11.53
C VAL A 115 -3.62 -28.64 -12.69
N PRO A 116 -4.92 -28.78 -13.00
CA PRO A 116 -5.40 -29.65 -14.08
C PRO A 116 -4.81 -29.27 -15.45
N MET A 117 -4.58 -30.25 -16.32
CA MET A 117 -4.00 -30.02 -17.66
C MET A 117 -4.78 -28.98 -18.48
N ALA A 118 -6.12 -29.06 -18.47
CA ALA A 118 -6.95 -28.10 -19.18
C ALA A 118 -6.73 -26.66 -18.68
N LEU A 119 -6.56 -26.47 -17.38
CA LEU A 119 -6.29 -25.16 -16.79
C LEU A 119 -4.85 -24.70 -17.10
N ARG A 120 -3.87 -25.60 -17.11
CA ARG A 120 -2.50 -25.30 -17.56
C ARG A 120 -2.46 -24.82 -19.00
N LEU A 121 -3.22 -25.46 -19.90
CA LEU A 121 -3.29 -25.07 -21.30
C LEU A 121 -3.97 -23.71 -21.48
N LYS A 122 -5.12 -23.49 -20.83
CA LYS A 122 -5.79 -22.17 -20.80
C LYS A 122 -4.85 -21.09 -20.28
N HIS A 123 -4.10 -21.38 -19.22
CA HIS A 123 -3.13 -20.44 -18.66
C HIS A 123 -2.00 -20.14 -19.63
N ARG A 124 -1.45 -21.13 -20.36
CA ARG A 124 -0.44 -20.88 -21.40
C ARG A 124 -0.95 -19.92 -22.49
N VAL A 125 -2.21 -20.07 -22.89
CA VAL A 125 -2.85 -19.16 -23.86
C VAL A 125 -3.05 -17.77 -23.26
N ALA A 126 -3.58 -17.67 -22.03
CA ALA A 126 -3.74 -16.42 -21.30
C ALA A 126 -2.39 -15.69 -21.11
N ASP A 127 -1.34 -16.45 -20.83
CA ASP A 127 0.01 -15.95 -20.66
C ASP A 127 0.53 -15.27 -21.92
N ARG A 128 0.42 -15.94 -23.07
CA ARG A 128 0.89 -15.40 -24.35
C ARG A 128 0.08 -14.20 -24.82
N LEU A 129 -1.23 -14.17 -24.55
CA LEU A 129 -2.12 -13.10 -25.02
C LEU A 129 -2.08 -11.85 -24.12
N VAL A 130 -1.89 -12.03 -22.82
CA VAL A 130 -2.07 -10.98 -21.81
C VAL A 130 -0.85 -10.87 -20.89
N PHE A 131 -0.52 -11.90 -20.12
CA PHE A 131 0.45 -11.75 -19.02
C PHE A 131 1.88 -11.51 -19.49
N ALA A 132 2.28 -12.00 -20.66
CA ALA A 132 3.57 -11.68 -21.27
C ALA A 132 3.72 -10.18 -21.54
N ARG A 133 2.65 -9.49 -21.96
CA ARG A 133 2.66 -8.03 -22.14
C ARG A 133 2.69 -7.29 -20.81
N VAL A 134 1.97 -7.79 -19.80
CA VAL A 134 2.04 -7.25 -18.43
C VAL A 134 3.47 -7.35 -17.92
N ARG A 135 4.14 -8.51 -18.04
CA ARG A 135 5.54 -8.69 -17.65
C ARG A 135 6.49 -7.78 -18.43
N ALA A 136 6.29 -7.64 -19.74
CA ALA A 136 7.08 -6.75 -20.56
C ALA A 136 7.00 -5.28 -20.11
N ALA A 137 5.85 -4.85 -19.57
CA ALA A 137 5.71 -3.49 -19.03
C ALA A 137 6.62 -3.21 -17.83
N PHE A 138 7.05 -4.25 -17.09
CA PHE A 138 8.00 -4.19 -15.98
C PHE A 138 9.41 -4.67 -16.37
N GLY A 139 9.76 -4.60 -17.66
CA GLY A 139 11.09 -4.96 -18.15
C GLY A 139 11.25 -6.42 -18.57
N GLY A 140 10.23 -7.26 -18.42
CA GLY A 140 10.16 -8.61 -19.01
C GLY A 140 11.04 -9.69 -18.36
N ARG A 141 12.09 -9.30 -17.63
CA ARG A 141 13.01 -10.21 -16.93
C ARG A 141 12.74 -10.37 -15.43
N VAL A 142 11.83 -9.58 -14.87
CA VAL A 142 11.52 -9.66 -13.44
C VAL A 142 10.94 -11.02 -13.09
N ARG A 143 11.57 -11.71 -12.14
CA ARG A 143 11.16 -13.01 -11.61
C ARG A 143 10.24 -12.86 -10.39
N LEU A 144 10.47 -11.81 -9.60
CA LEU A 144 9.70 -11.54 -8.39
C LEU A 144 9.78 -10.07 -7.98
N PHE A 145 8.75 -9.68 -7.25
CA PHE A 145 8.67 -8.41 -6.56
C PHE A 145 8.77 -8.60 -5.06
N ILE A 146 9.36 -7.62 -4.38
CA ILE A 146 9.38 -7.54 -2.92
C ILE A 146 8.67 -6.25 -2.53
N THR A 147 7.75 -6.33 -1.58
CA THR A 147 7.04 -5.15 -1.06
C THR A 147 7.03 -5.13 0.45
N GLY A 148 7.05 -3.94 1.04
CA GLY A 148 6.99 -3.77 2.48
C GLY A 148 6.59 -2.35 2.86
N ALA A 149 6.81 -2.00 4.12
CA ALA A 149 6.47 -0.73 4.74
C ALA A 149 4.97 -0.41 4.87
N ALA A 150 4.08 -0.92 4.01
CA ALA A 150 2.64 -0.74 4.11
C ALA A 150 1.91 -1.99 3.61
N PRO A 151 0.65 -2.23 4.03
CA PRO A 151 -0.15 -3.33 3.50
C PRO A 151 -0.45 -3.12 2.02
N THR A 152 -0.38 -4.19 1.23
CA THR A 152 -0.75 -4.16 -0.19
C THR A 152 -2.19 -4.68 -0.37
N PRO A 153 -3.04 -4.00 -1.19
CA PRO A 153 -4.39 -4.50 -1.46
C PRO A 153 -4.40 -5.93 -2.03
N MET A 154 -5.34 -6.74 -1.56
CA MET A 154 -5.41 -8.17 -1.89
C MET A 154 -5.65 -8.42 -3.39
N ASP A 155 -6.42 -7.56 -4.05
CA ASP A 155 -6.67 -7.64 -5.48
C ASP A 155 -5.40 -7.36 -6.31
N VAL A 156 -4.59 -6.39 -5.88
CA VAL A 156 -3.27 -6.11 -6.47
C VAL A 156 -2.35 -7.32 -6.33
N LEU A 157 -2.22 -7.87 -5.11
CA LEU A 157 -1.41 -9.07 -4.88
C LEU A 157 -1.85 -10.23 -5.79
N ARG A 158 -3.14 -10.57 -5.76
CA ARG A 158 -3.69 -11.67 -6.54
C ARG A 158 -3.50 -11.47 -8.04
N PHE A 159 -3.68 -10.25 -8.55
CA PHE A 159 -3.48 -9.93 -9.96
C PHE A 159 -2.02 -10.18 -10.39
N PHE A 160 -1.05 -9.63 -9.67
CA PHE A 160 0.36 -9.77 -10.02
C PHE A 160 0.85 -11.22 -9.92
N TRP A 161 0.42 -11.95 -8.87
CA TRP A 161 0.66 -13.39 -8.77
C TRP A 161 0.05 -14.18 -9.94
N ALA A 162 -1.18 -13.86 -10.34
CA ALA A 162 -1.83 -14.48 -11.49
C ALA A 162 -1.11 -14.16 -12.81
N ALA A 163 -0.49 -12.98 -12.93
CA ALA A 163 0.30 -12.56 -14.09
C ALA A 163 1.73 -13.15 -14.13
N GLY A 164 2.10 -13.97 -13.14
CA GLY A 164 3.45 -14.55 -13.05
C GLY A 164 4.51 -13.56 -12.57
N LEU A 165 4.10 -12.53 -11.83
CA LEU A 165 4.97 -11.56 -11.17
C LEU A 165 4.68 -11.61 -9.65
N PRO A 166 5.11 -12.66 -8.95
CA PRO A 166 4.77 -12.82 -7.54
C PRO A 166 5.30 -11.64 -6.71
N ILE A 167 4.41 -11.02 -5.93
CA ILE A 167 4.75 -10.00 -4.93
C ILE A 167 4.89 -10.70 -3.57
N TYR A 168 6.11 -10.69 -3.02
CA TYR A 168 6.40 -11.17 -1.69
C TYR A 168 6.35 -10.02 -0.70
N GLU A 169 5.38 -10.07 0.23
CA GLU A 169 5.28 -9.10 1.32
C GLU A 169 6.29 -9.43 2.42
N VAL A 170 7.00 -8.40 2.86
CA VAL A 170 7.95 -8.44 3.98
C VAL A 170 7.58 -7.39 5.03
N TYR A 171 7.88 -7.69 6.28
CA TYR A 171 7.68 -6.77 7.40
C TYR A 171 8.95 -6.57 8.20
N GLY A 172 9.10 -5.35 8.69
CA GLY A 172 10.10 -4.94 9.65
C GLY A 172 10.12 -3.42 9.76
N GLN A 173 11.06 -2.92 10.57
CA GLN A 173 11.19 -1.51 10.89
C GLN A 173 12.65 -1.16 11.17
N THR A 174 12.93 0.13 11.35
CA THR A 174 14.28 0.64 11.57
C THR A 174 14.90 0.05 12.83
N GLU A 175 14.12 -0.01 13.90
CA GLU A 175 14.45 -0.56 15.22
C GLU A 175 14.77 -2.06 15.19
N ALA A 176 14.37 -2.74 14.11
CA ALA A 176 14.55 -4.16 13.86
C ALA A 176 15.46 -4.43 12.65
N THR A 177 16.28 -3.45 12.24
CA THR A 177 17.19 -3.55 11.09
C THR A 177 16.47 -4.09 9.84
N VAL A 178 15.44 -3.37 9.38
CA VAL A 178 14.67 -3.56 8.14
C VAL A 178 13.68 -4.72 8.05
N VAL A 179 14.08 -5.99 8.23
CA VAL A 179 13.20 -7.14 7.94
C VAL A 179 13.26 -8.15 9.08
N THR A 180 12.09 -8.46 9.62
CA THR A 180 11.87 -9.50 10.65
C THR A 180 11.05 -10.66 10.09
N HIS A 181 10.13 -10.40 9.17
CA HIS A 181 9.24 -11.40 8.58
C HIS A 181 9.21 -11.28 7.06
N ALA A 182 9.08 -12.42 6.38
CA ALA A 182 8.95 -12.44 4.93
C ALA A 182 8.08 -13.60 4.45
N ASN A 183 7.26 -13.35 3.43
CA ASN A 183 6.84 -14.43 2.54
C ASN A 183 8.01 -14.80 1.65
N THR A 184 8.30 -16.10 1.53
CA THR A 184 9.42 -16.60 0.71
C THR A 184 8.93 -17.57 -0.35
N GLN A 185 9.81 -17.88 -1.30
CA GLN A 185 9.50 -18.88 -2.32
C GLN A 185 9.23 -20.24 -1.66
N GLY A 186 8.04 -20.80 -1.89
CA GLY A 186 7.59 -22.05 -1.27
C GLY A 186 6.88 -21.88 0.08
N ALA A 187 6.94 -20.71 0.71
CA ALA A 187 6.23 -20.41 1.96
C ALA A 187 5.55 -19.04 1.87
N VAL A 188 4.43 -18.98 1.16
CA VAL A 188 3.65 -17.74 0.96
C VAL A 188 2.22 -17.89 1.44
N ARG A 189 1.71 -16.85 2.12
CA ARG A 189 0.30 -16.70 2.45
C ARG A 189 -0.13 -15.26 2.20
N LEU A 190 -0.92 -15.04 1.15
CA LEU A 190 -1.34 -13.70 0.75
C LEU A 190 -2.15 -13.00 1.86
N GLY A 191 -1.86 -11.71 2.07
CA GLY A 191 -2.45 -10.92 3.16
C GLY A 191 -1.80 -11.15 4.52
N THR A 192 -0.68 -11.85 4.56
CA THR A 192 0.23 -11.92 5.72
C THR A 192 1.58 -11.37 5.29
N VAL A 193 2.41 -10.95 6.24
CA VAL A 193 3.79 -10.51 5.99
C VAL A 193 4.79 -11.66 6.06
N GLY A 194 4.28 -12.90 6.09
CA GLY A 194 5.08 -14.11 6.13
C GLY A 194 5.46 -14.58 7.53
N ARG A 195 6.45 -15.46 7.59
CA ARG A 195 6.98 -16.04 8.83
C ARG A 195 8.17 -15.22 9.34
N ALA A 196 8.45 -15.31 10.64
CA ALA A 196 9.68 -14.75 11.21
C ALA A 196 10.91 -15.37 10.53
N LEU A 197 11.88 -14.55 10.15
CA LEU A 197 13.15 -14.99 9.58
C LEU A 197 14.09 -15.44 10.70
N PRO A 198 14.58 -16.69 10.73
CA PRO A 198 15.59 -17.12 11.69
C PRO A 198 16.79 -16.16 11.76
N PRO A 199 17.32 -15.81 12.95
CA PRO A 199 16.95 -16.31 14.28
C PRO A 199 15.93 -15.42 15.02
N VAL A 200 15.05 -14.71 14.31
CA VAL A 200 14.04 -13.85 14.93
C VAL A 200 13.02 -14.68 15.68
N GLU A 201 12.88 -14.34 16.96
CA GLU A 201 11.76 -14.77 17.78
C GLU A 201 10.64 -13.74 17.70
N HIS A 202 9.40 -14.20 17.73
CA HIS A 202 8.22 -13.35 17.75
C HIS A 202 7.18 -13.85 18.74
N ARG A 203 6.35 -12.95 19.26
CA ARG A 203 5.14 -13.30 20.00
C ARG A 203 4.13 -12.16 19.94
N ILE A 204 2.89 -12.45 20.31
CA ILE A 204 1.84 -11.46 20.49
C ILE A 204 1.69 -11.18 21.99
N ALA A 205 1.75 -9.91 22.38
CA ALA A 205 1.46 -9.46 23.75
C ALA A 205 -0.05 -9.53 24.04
N ASP A 206 -0.42 -9.40 25.32
CA ASP A 206 -1.83 -9.50 25.76
C ASP A 206 -2.76 -8.47 25.09
N ASP A 207 -2.21 -7.32 24.69
CA ASP A 207 -2.92 -6.26 23.99
C ASP A 207 -2.89 -6.38 22.45
N GLY A 208 -2.33 -7.48 21.93
CA GLY A 208 -2.20 -7.74 20.50
C GLY A 208 -0.94 -7.18 19.85
N GLU A 209 -0.06 -6.49 20.60
CA GLU A 209 1.20 -5.97 20.07
C GLU A 209 2.13 -7.10 19.61
N VAL A 210 2.71 -6.94 18.41
CA VAL A 210 3.75 -7.83 17.92
C VAL A 210 5.04 -7.48 18.66
N LEU A 211 5.65 -8.47 19.30
CA LEU A 211 6.95 -8.35 19.93
C LEU A 211 7.96 -9.16 19.13
N VAL A 212 9.15 -8.61 18.91
CA VAL A 212 10.24 -9.31 18.22
C VAL A 212 11.51 -9.29 19.06
N ARG A 213 12.27 -10.38 19.03
CA ARG A 213 13.58 -10.47 19.68
C ARG A 213 14.58 -11.12 18.73
N GLY A 214 15.81 -10.65 18.76
CA GLY A 214 16.89 -11.23 17.99
C GLY A 214 18.04 -10.24 17.74
N PRO A 215 19.10 -10.69 17.08
CA PRO A 215 20.30 -9.90 16.83
C PRO A 215 20.10 -8.71 15.87
N LEU A 216 18.91 -8.59 15.26
CA LEU A 216 18.53 -7.47 14.41
C LEU A 216 17.93 -6.29 15.17
N VAL A 217 17.58 -6.46 16.45
CA VAL A 217 17.05 -5.38 17.27
C VAL A 217 18.18 -4.39 17.54
N PHE A 218 17.91 -3.10 17.31
CA PHE A 218 18.86 -2.02 17.56
C PHE A 218 19.27 -1.92 19.04
N GLN A 219 20.33 -1.17 19.33
CA GLN A 219 20.78 -0.96 20.71
C GLN A 219 19.95 0.09 21.47
N GLY A 220 19.20 0.91 20.74
CA GLY A 220 18.41 2.01 21.30
C GLY A 220 18.45 3.27 20.44
N TYR A 221 17.70 4.26 20.89
CA TYR A 221 17.67 5.59 20.30
C TYR A 221 18.83 6.44 20.81
N PHE A 222 19.45 7.21 19.90
CA PHE A 222 20.60 8.04 20.24
C PHE A 222 20.22 9.15 21.22
N LYS A 223 20.85 9.17 22.40
CA LYS A 223 20.61 10.15 23.49
C LYS A 223 19.18 10.16 24.04
N ASP A 224 18.44 9.08 23.87
CA ASP A 224 17.07 8.96 24.39
C ASP A 224 16.89 7.62 25.11
N ALA A 225 17.35 7.59 26.36
CA ALA A 225 17.32 6.40 27.20
C ALA A 225 15.87 6.00 27.58
N GLU A 226 14.98 6.97 27.73
CA GLU A 226 13.57 6.74 28.07
C GLU A 226 12.84 6.06 26.90
N ALA A 227 12.94 6.61 25.69
CA ALA A 227 12.35 5.96 24.51
C ALA A 227 12.98 4.59 24.24
N THR A 228 14.28 4.42 24.53
CA THR A 228 14.97 3.13 24.40
C THR A 228 14.40 2.09 25.36
N ALA A 229 14.24 2.44 26.65
CA ALA A 229 13.68 1.55 27.65
C ALA A 229 12.20 1.24 27.37
N ALA A 230 11.45 2.18 26.80
CA ALA A 230 10.08 1.94 26.36
C ALA A 230 10.01 0.98 25.16
N ALA A 231 10.93 1.09 24.21
CA ALA A 231 10.95 0.28 22.99
C ALA A 231 11.52 -1.13 23.22
N ILE A 232 12.51 -1.30 24.11
CA ILE A 232 13.16 -2.59 24.37
C ILE A 232 12.92 -2.98 25.84
N GLN A 233 12.15 -4.05 26.06
CA GLN A 233 11.82 -4.56 27.39
C GLN A 233 12.20 -6.05 27.44
N ASP A 234 13.07 -6.43 28.38
CA ASP A 234 13.57 -7.81 28.51
C ASP A 234 14.12 -8.42 27.20
N GLY A 235 14.77 -7.57 26.38
CA GLY A 235 15.31 -7.92 25.06
C GLY A 235 14.27 -8.04 23.95
N TRP A 236 12.98 -7.83 24.25
CA TRP A 236 11.91 -7.75 23.26
C TRP A 236 11.74 -6.32 22.77
N LEU A 237 11.77 -6.14 21.46
CA LEU A 237 11.33 -4.91 20.80
C LEU A 237 9.81 -4.89 20.78
N HIS A 238 9.24 -3.88 21.43
CA HIS A 238 7.85 -3.47 21.32
C HIS A 238 7.65 -2.73 20.01
N THR A 239 7.09 -3.41 19.02
CA THR A 239 7.06 -2.91 17.64
C THR A 239 6.11 -1.72 17.43
N GLY A 240 5.17 -1.53 18.34
CA GLY A 240 4.04 -0.63 18.18
C GLY A 240 3.10 -1.03 17.05
N ASP A 241 3.22 -2.23 16.48
CA ASP A 241 2.31 -2.81 15.48
C ASP A 241 1.45 -3.89 16.15
N ILE A 242 0.16 -3.94 15.82
CA ILE A 242 -0.78 -4.99 16.25
C ILE A 242 -0.86 -6.04 15.17
N GLY A 243 -0.95 -7.31 15.57
CA GLY A 243 -1.08 -8.40 14.62
C GLY A 243 -1.57 -9.70 15.22
N THR A 244 -1.65 -10.70 14.37
CA THR A 244 -1.99 -12.08 14.73
C THR A 244 -1.01 -13.03 14.08
N ILE A 245 -0.62 -14.08 14.80
CA ILE A 245 0.22 -15.16 14.28
C ILE A 245 -0.67 -16.40 14.18
N ASP A 246 -0.74 -17.01 13.02
CA ASP A 246 -1.49 -18.26 12.85
C ASP A 246 -0.67 -19.49 13.32
N ALA A 247 -1.33 -20.65 13.36
CA ALA A 247 -0.71 -21.89 13.82
C ALA A 247 0.51 -22.34 12.99
N GLU A 248 0.68 -21.80 11.79
CA GLU A 248 1.81 -22.08 10.90
C GLU A 248 2.89 -20.98 10.96
N GLY A 249 2.77 -20.03 11.90
CA GLY A 249 3.74 -18.97 12.14
C GLY A 249 3.64 -17.77 11.19
N TYR A 250 2.58 -17.65 10.38
CA TYR A 250 2.40 -16.48 9.51
C TYR A 250 1.85 -15.30 10.30
N LEU A 251 2.55 -14.17 10.23
CA LEU A 251 2.16 -12.93 10.87
C LEU A 251 1.26 -12.10 9.94
N ARG A 252 0.11 -11.67 10.43
CA ARG A 252 -0.74 -10.64 9.81
C ARG A 252 -0.68 -9.38 10.65
N ILE A 253 -0.23 -8.27 10.05
CA ILE A 253 -0.31 -6.94 10.66
C ILE A 253 -1.72 -6.39 10.45
N THR A 254 -2.32 -5.87 11.52
CA THR A 254 -3.67 -5.28 11.49
C THR A 254 -3.61 -3.76 11.65
N ASP A 255 -2.84 -3.24 12.61
CA ASP A 255 -2.71 -1.78 12.81
C ASP A 255 -1.39 -1.38 13.50
N ARG A 256 -1.25 -0.09 13.79
CA ARG A 256 -0.30 0.49 14.73
C ARG A 256 -0.99 0.75 16.07
N LYS A 257 -0.40 0.26 17.16
CA LYS A 257 -0.87 0.44 18.55
C LYS A 257 -1.17 1.90 18.90
N LYS A 258 -0.29 2.82 18.52
CA LYS A 258 -0.46 4.28 18.74
C LYS A 258 -1.59 4.90 17.90
N HIS A 259 -2.13 4.19 16.93
CA HIS A 259 -3.17 4.66 16.02
C HIS A 259 -4.50 3.93 16.21
N ILE A 260 -4.59 2.93 17.09
CA ILE A 260 -5.87 2.30 17.42
C ILE A 260 -6.84 3.38 17.89
N ILE A 261 -8.03 3.40 17.30
CA ILE A 261 -9.12 4.22 17.79
C ILE A 261 -9.75 3.45 18.96
N ILE A 262 -9.72 4.02 20.16
CA ILE A 262 -10.47 3.51 21.30
C ILE A 262 -11.70 4.38 21.47
N THR A 263 -12.86 3.89 21.04
CA THR A 263 -14.10 4.68 21.14
C THR A 263 -14.47 4.96 22.60
N ALA A 264 -15.36 5.91 22.84
CA ALA A 264 -15.88 6.19 24.18
C ALA A 264 -16.54 4.96 24.85
N GLY A 265 -17.00 3.99 24.05
CA GLY A 265 -17.51 2.70 24.52
C GLY A 265 -16.44 1.63 24.79
N GLY A 266 -15.15 1.99 24.75
CA GLY A 266 -14.03 1.09 25.02
C GLY A 266 -13.77 0.05 23.93
N LYS A 267 -14.25 0.28 22.69
CA LYS A 267 -13.99 -0.62 21.57
C LYS A 267 -12.72 -0.19 20.83
N ASN A 268 -11.80 -1.13 20.68
CA ASN A 268 -10.57 -0.96 19.90
C ASN A 268 -10.89 -1.18 18.41
N LEU A 269 -10.70 -0.15 17.62
CA LEU A 269 -10.93 -0.14 16.18
C LEU A 269 -9.62 0.11 15.46
N THR A 270 -9.45 -0.59 14.35
CA THR A 270 -8.29 -0.54 13.47
C THR A 270 -8.56 0.46 12.35
N PRO A 271 -8.03 1.70 12.37
CA PRO A 271 -8.37 2.65 11.33
C PRO A 271 -7.92 2.22 9.94
N ALA A 272 -6.81 1.48 9.83
CA ALA A 272 -6.35 0.99 8.53
C ALA A 272 -7.40 0.08 7.84
N ASN A 273 -8.14 -0.71 8.63
CA ASN A 273 -9.23 -1.54 8.12
C ASN A 273 -10.40 -0.69 7.60
N ILE A 274 -10.80 0.32 8.39
CA ILE A 274 -11.90 1.24 8.05
C ILE A 274 -11.55 2.05 6.79
N GLU A 275 -10.36 2.63 6.76
CA GLU A 275 -9.85 3.46 5.67
C GLU A 275 -9.69 2.65 4.39
N GLY A 276 -9.09 1.45 4.49
CA GLY A 276 -8.93 0.54 3.37
C GLY A 276 -10.27 0.07 2.79
N ALA A 277 -11.26 -0.22 3.64
CA ALA A 277 -12.57 -0.68 3.21
C ALA A 277 -13.29 0.34 2.32
N VAL A 278 -13.21 1.63 2.65
CA VAL A 278 -13.80 2.72 1.85
C VAL A 278 -12.93 3.08 0.65
N LYS A 279 -11.61 3.23 0.84
CA LYS A 279 -10.69 3.61 -0.24
C LYS A 279 -10.75 2.64 -1.42
N ALA A 280 -10.93 1.34 -1.15
CA ALA A 280 -11.04 0.32 -2.20
C ALA A 280 -12.31 0.42 -3.07
N GLN A 281 -13.30 1.25 -2.72
CA GLN A 281 -14.57 1.32 -3.44
C GLN A 281 -14.56 2.26 -4.65
N ASP A 282 -13.71 3.29 -4.68
CA ASP A 282 -13.72 4.26 -5.77
C ASP A 282 -12.35 4.89 -6.03
N PRO A 283 -11.86 4.93 -7.29
CA PRO A 283 -10.58 5.55 -7.64
C PRO A 283 -10.54 7.07 -7.43
N LEU A 284 -11.69 7.74 -7.27
CA LEU A 284 -11.73 9.16 -6.89
C LEU A 284 -11.26 9.40 -5.44
N ILE A 285 -11.03 8.36 -4.64
CA ILE A 285 -10.57 8.47 -3.27
C ILE A 285 -9.05 8.25 -3.21
N SER A 286 -8.31 9.30 -2.88
CA SER A 286 -6.86 9.22 -2.65
C SER A 286 -6.56 8.61 -1.28
N GLN A 287 -7.17 9.18 -0.25
CA GLN A 287 -6.97 8.81 1.14
C GLN A 287 -8.29 8.92 1.91
N VAL A 288 -8.41 8.07 2.93
CA VAL A 288 -9.46 8.17 3.94
C VAL A 288 -8.73 8.33 5.26
N HIS A 289 -9.19 9.26 6.09
CA HIS A 289 -8.72 9.41 7.45
C HIS A 289 -9.88 9.14 8.41
N ALA A 290 -9.89 7.97 9.03
CA ALA A 290 -10.86 7.61 10.05
C ALA A 290 -10.45 8.21 11.40
N HIS A 291 -11.41 8.82 12.08
CA HIS A 291 -11.23 9.47 13.36
C HIS A 291 -12.39 9.10 14.30
N GLY A 292 -12.06 8.74 15.55
CA GLY A 292 -13.07 8.31 16.52
C GLY A 292 -12.54 8.03 17.91
N ASP A 293 -11.28 8.41 18.19
CA ASP A 293 -10.68 8.14 19.50
C ASP A 293 -11.40 8.93 20.58
N LYS A 294 -11.84 8.25 21.64
CA LYS A 294 -12.68 8.78 22.71
C LYS A 294 -13.99 9.42 22.24
N ARG A 295 -14.45 9.07 21.02
CA ARG A 295 -15.72 9.53 20.44
C ARG A 295 -16.75 8.39 20.42
N PRO A 296 -18.06 8.68 20.35
CA PRO A 296 -19.12 7.67 20.39
C PRO A 296 -19.16 6.75 19.17
N TYR A 297 -18.64 7.20 18.03
CA TYR A 297 -18.60 6.48 16.77
C TYR A 297 -17.49 7.01 15.87
N VAL A 298 -17.21 6.35 14.76
CA VAL A 298 -16.19 6.77 13.79
C VAL A 298 -16.76 7.78 12.79
N VAL A 299 -16.00 8.83 12.52
CA VAL A 299 -16.18 9.76 11.39
C VAL A 299 -14.97 9.70 10.46
N ALA A 300 -15.09 10.23 9.24
CA ALA A 300 -13.97 10.21 8.30
C ALA A 300 -13.80 11.51 7.49
N LEU A 301 -12.55 11.85 7.19
CA LEU A 301 -12.20 12.77 6.11
C LEU A 301 -11.87 11.98 4.85
N ILE A 302 -12.43 12.38 3.70
CA ILE A 302 -12.22 11.76 2.39
C ILE A 302 -11.44 12.74 1.53
N ALA A 303 -10.20 12.39 1.21
CA ALA A 303 -9.32 13.19 0.37
C ALA A 303 -9.46 12.76 -1.10
N PRO A 304 -9.88 13.64 -2.02
CA PRO A 304 -10.10 13.30 -3.42
C PRO A 304 -8.77 13.07 -4.18
N ALA A 305 -8.76 12.11 -5.10
CA ALA A 305 -7.62 11.85 -5.97
C ALA A 305 -7.49 12.96 -7.04
N PRO A 306 -6.33 13.64 -7.15
CA PRO A 306 -6.24 14.84 -7.98
C PRO A 306 -6.54 14.63 -9.46
N LEU A 307 -5.90 13.63 -10.10
CA LEU A 307 -6.04 13.41 -11.54
C LEU A 307 -7.46 12.97 -11.91
N GLU A 308 -8.00 12.03 -11.13
CA GLU A 308 -9.34 11.50 -11.33
C GLU A 308 -10.41 12.58 -11.09
N THR A 309 -10.20 13.47 -10.12
CA THR A 309 -11.07 14.62 -9.87
C THR A 309 -11.04 15.60 -11.04
N LEU A 310 -9.86 15.96 -11.55
CA LEU A 310 -9.74 16.84 -12.72
C LEU A 310 -10.44 16.24 -13.95
N ASP A 311 -10.23 14.95 -14.21
CA ASP A 311 -10.91 14.25 -15.32
C ASP A 311 -12.42 14.20 -15.15
N PHE A 312 -12.92 13.99 -13.92
CA PHE A 312 -14.35 14.01 -13.61
C PHE A 312 -14.95 15.39 -13.87
N GLY A 313 -14.24 16.46 -13.50
CA GLY A 313 -14.63 17.85 -13.76
C GLY A 313 -14.66 18.17 -15.25
N ARG A 314 -13.66 17.70 -16.01
CA ARG A 314 -13.59 17.88 -17.46
C ARG A 314 -14.76 17.27 -18.20
N GLN A 315 -15.15 16.05 -17.83
CA GLN A 315 -16.31 15.37 -18.42
C GLN A 315 -17.63 16.12 -18.20
N ARG A 316 -17.66 17.08 -17.27
CA ARG A 316 -18.82 17.89 -16.90
C ARG A 316 -18.66 19.38 -17.22
N GLY A 317 -17.59 19.74 -17.93
CA GLY A 317 -17.33 21.12 -18.35
C GLY A 317 -16.94 22.08 -17.22
N LEU A 318 -16.53 21.59 -16.05
CA LEU A 318 -16.06 22.44 -14.94
C LEU A 318 -14.58 22.78 -15.00
N VAL A 319 -13.81 21.95 -15.70
CA VAL A 319 -12.37 22.14 -15.88
C VAL A 319 -12.08 21.96 -17.36
N ASP A 320 -11.51 22.97 -18.01
CA ASP A 320 -11.19 22.87 -19.42
C ASP A 320 -10.00 21.93 -19.68
N ALA A 321 -9.89 21.47 -20.93
CA ALA A 321 -8.86 20.51 -21.30
C ALA A 321 -7.44 21.06 -21.18
N ALA A 322 -7.25 22.37 -21.31
CA ALA A 322 -5.93 23.00 -21.18
C ALA A 322 -5.49 23.01 -19.72
N THR A 323 -6.38 23.35 -18.78
CA THR A 323 -6.14 23.29 -17.34
C THR A 323 -5.87 21.86 -16.89
N VAL A 324 -6.66 20.87 -17.32
CA VAL A 324 -6.37 19.46 -16.99
C VAL A 324 -4.99 19.06 -17.50
N LYS A 325 -4.63 19.43 -18.74
CA LYS A 325 -3.32 19.12 -19.31
C LYS A 325 -2.18 19.77 -18.52
N ALA A 326 -2.31 21.05 -18.17
CA ALA A 326 -1.30 21.80 -17.42
C ALA A 326 -1.09 21.23 -16.00
N LEU A 327 -2.18 21.02 -15.25
CA LEU A 327 -2.11 20.48 -13.89
C LEU A 327 -1.69 19.00 -13.87
N THR A 328 -2.02 18.24 -14.93
CA THR A 328 -1.48 16.88 -15.08
C THR A 328 0.03 16.91 -15.29
N ALA A 329 0.55 17.83 -16.12
CA ALA A 329 1.99 17.98 -16.33
C ALA A 329 2.70 18.40 -15.02
N GLU A 330 2.13 19.36 -14.28
CA GLU A 330 2.62 19.75 -12.95
C GLU A 330 2.70 18.54 -12.00
N LEU A 331 1.66 17.72 -11.94
CA LEU A 331 1.64 16.50 -11.12
C LEU A 331 2.56 15.39 -11.65
N MET A 332 2.95 15.42 -12.92
CA MET A 332 3.94 14.48 -13.45
C MET A 332 5.36 14.90 -13.02
N GLU A 333 5.65 16.19 -13.01
CA GLU A 333 6.92 16.75 -12.54
C GLU A 333 7.07 16.66 -11.02
N ASN A 334 6.01 17.01 -10.28
CA ASN A 334 5.93 16.85 -8.84
C ASN A 334 4.66 16.07 -8.45
N PRO A 335 4.71 14.72 -8.41
CA PRO A 335 3.58 13.87 -8.01
C PRO A 335 3.01 14.14 -6.62
N THR A 336 3.78 14.82 -5.79
CA THR A 336 3.44 15.11 -4.40
C THR A 336 2.97 16.55 -4.20
N GLY A 337 3.09 17.38 -5.23
CA GLY A 337 2.69 18.79 -5.21
C GLY A 337 1.19 18.95 -5.02
N ARG A 338 0.80 19.91 -4.19
CA ARG A 338 -0.60 20.29 -3.95
C ARG A 338 -0.74 21.81 -4.08
N SER A 339 -0.52 22.31 -5.29
CA SER A 339 -0.55 23.74 -5.56
C SER A 339 -1.93 24.36 -5.29
N ALA A 340 -1.93 25.67 -5.07
CA ALA A 340 -3.17 26.43 -4.96
C ALA A 340 -4.01 26.35 -6.25
N ALA A 341 -3.37 26.32 -7.42
CA ALA A 341 -4.05 26.16 -8.71
C ALA A 341 -4.76 24.81 -8.82
N LEU A 342 -4.11 23.73 -8.39
CA LEU A 342 -4.71 22.40 -8.35
C LEU A 342 -5.93 22.37 -7.42
N THR A 343 -5.80 22.94 -6.22
CA THR A 343 -6.90 23.03 -5.24
C THR A 343 -8.08 23.83 -5.79
N ALA A 344 -7.81 24.99 -6.42
CA ALA A 344 -8.83 25.84 -7.01
C ALA A 344 -9.58 25.15 -8.17
N ALA A 345 -8.89 24.31 -8.96
CA ALA A 345 -9.53 23.52 -10.01
C ALA A 345 -10.36 22.34 -9.47
N MET A 346 -9.95 21.75 -8.35
CA MET A 346 -10.64 20.59 -7.75
C MET A 346 -11.86 20.99 -6.90
N ALA A 347 -11.78 22.08 -6.13
CA ALA A 347 -12.82 22.52 -5.21
C ALA A 347 -14.24 22.59 -5.83
N PRO A 348 -14.47 23.23 -7.00
CA PRO A 348 -15.80 23.27 -7.61
C PRO A 348 -16.27 21.89 -8.08
N VAL A 349 -15.36 21.00 -8.46
CA VAL A 349 -15.68 19.63 -8.87
C VAL A 349 -16.13 18.81 -7.66
N VAL A 350 -15.41 18.92 -6.54
CA VAL A 350 -15.77 18.26 -5.28
C VAL A 350 -17.14 18.73 -4.79
N ALA A 351 -17.46 20.02 -4.93
CA ALA A 351 -18.74 20.58 -4.53
C ALA A 351 -19.95 20.06 -5.34
N LEU A 352 -19.73 19.41 -6.50
CA LEU A 352 -20.83 18.89 -7.31
C LEU A 352 -21.68 17.86 -6.55
N PRO A 353 -23.03 17.95 -6.62
CA PRO A 353 -23.91 16.93 -6.03
C PRO A 353 -23.61 15.52 -6.53
N ALA A 354 -23.26 15.38 -7.81
CA ALA A 354 -22.90 14.09 -8.40
C ALA A 354 -21.57 13.52 -7.85
N PHE A 355 -20.61 14.38 -7.51
CA PHE A 355 -19.35 13.96 -6.88
C PHE A 355 -19.60 13.51 -5.45
N GLN A 356 -20.33 14.34 -4.68
CA GLN A 356 -20.70 14.03 -3.30
C GLN A 356 -21.52 12.73 -3.20
N ALA A 357 -22.49 12.53 -4.10
CA ALA A 357 -23.28 11.30 -4.17
C ALA A 357 -22.42 10.06 -4.46
N ARG A 358 -21.42 10.18 -5.33
CA ARG A 358 -20.49 9.09 -5.64
C ARG A 358 -19.59 8.75 -4.44
N MET A 359 -19.08 9.77 -3.73
CA MET A 359 -18.32 9.56 -2.49
C MET A 359 -19.18 8.91 -1.40
N LYS A 360 -20.43 9.36 -1.23
CA LYS A 360 -21.38 8.73 -0.31
C LYS A 360 -21.61 7.26 -0.67
N ALA A 361 -21.84 6.93 -1.93
CA ALA A 361 -22.01 5.54 -2.36
C ALA A 361 -20.78 4.67 -2.04
N ALA A 362 -19.57 5.20 -2.21
CA ALA A 362 -18.32 4.53 -1.85
C ALA A 362 -18.21 4.29 -0.34
N VAL A 363 -18.57 5.27 0.50
CA VAL A 363 -18.60 5.11 1.96
C VAL A 363 -19.64 4.06 2.39
N VAL A 364 -20.86 4.11 1.84
CA VAL A 364 -21.93 3.12 2.11
C VAL A 364 -21.44 1.70 1.77
N ALA A 365 -20.83 1.52 0.59
CA ALA A 365 -20.32 0.23 0.14
C ALA A 365 -19.15 -0.26 1.03
N GLY A 366 -18.25 0.63 1.44
CA GLY A 366 -17.17 0.30 2.37
C GLY A 366 -17.70 -0.14 3.73
N ASN A 367 -18.70 0.57 4.26
CA ASN A 367 -19.38 0.26 5.53
C ASN A 367 -20.04 -1.13 5.54
N GLN A 368 -20.45 -1.67 4.38
CA GLN A 368 -21.00 -3.04 4.31
C GLN A 368 -19.94 -4.12 4.61
N ARG A 369 -18.65 -3.77 4.54
CA ARG A 369 -17.52 -4.67 4.82
C ARG A 369 -17.01 -4.57 6.26
N LEU A 370 -17.57 -3.66 7.05
CA LEU A 370 -17.11 -3.33 8.40
C LEU A 370 -18.11 -3.83 9.46
N SER A 371 -17.60 -4.15 10.65
CA SER A 371 -18.47 -4.45 11.79
C SER A 371 -19.27 -3.21 12.22
N GLN A 372 -20.36 -3.39 12.97
CA GLN A 372 -21.24 -2.27 13.35
C GLN A 372 -20.52 -1.13 14.09
N VAL A 373 -19.48 -1.46 14.86
CA VAL A 373 -18.69 -0.48 15.63
C VAL A 373 -17.62 0.21 14.79
N GLU A 374 -17.21 -0.38 13.67
CA GLU A 374 -16.21 0.18 12.74
C GLU A 374 -16.82 1.08 11.67
N LYS A 375 -18.14 1.00 11.45
CA LYS A 375 -18.82 1.79 10.41
C LYS A 375 -18.62 3.29 10.65
N ILE A 376 -18.21 3.97 9.59
CA ILE A 376 -18.21 5.43 9.53
C ILE A 376 -19.67 5.87 9.62
N LYS A 377 -20.01 6.73 10.56
CA LYS A 377 -21.36 7.30 10.69
C LYS A 377 -21.52 8.57 9.89
N ARG A 378 -20.46 9.38 9.84
CA ARG A 378 -20.46 10.67 9.16
C ARG A 378 -19.11 10.94 8.51
N PHE A 379 -19.11 11.67 7.40
CA PHE A 379 -17.86 11.98 6.69
C PHE A 379 -17.87 13.35 6.03
N LYS A 380 -16.68 13.88 5.75
CA LYS A 380 -16.48 15.10 4.97
C LYS A 380 -15.55 14.81 3.80
N VAL A 381 -15.94 15.21 2.60
CA VAL A 381 -15.04 15.25 1.44
C VAL A 381 -14.25 16.56 1.46
N LEU A 382 -12.94 16.47 1.42
CA LEU A 382 -12.02 17.60 1.39
C LEU A 382 -11.93 18.20 -0.01
N GLU A 383 -11.59 19.48 -0.10
CA GLU A 383 -11.43 20.18 -1.39
C GLU A 383 -10.12 19.83 -2.11
N ARG A 384 -9.14 19.30 -1.35
CA ARG A 384 -7.84 18.86 -1.84
C ARG A 384 -7.43 17.53 -1.24
N ASP A 385 -6.45 16.90 -1.87
CA ASP A 385 -5.75 15.77 -1.29
C ASP A 385 -4.78 16.21 -0.18
N PHE A 386 -4.32 15.26 0.65
CA PHE A 386 -3.28 15.51 1.63
C PHE A 386 -1.93 15.83 0.96
N SER A 387 -1.08 16.61 1.63
CA SER A 387 0.21 17.07 1.08
C SER A 387 1.41 16.74 1.97
N GLN A 388 2.59 16.59 1.36
CA GLN A 388 3.85 16.52 2.11
C GLN A 388 4.25 17.87 2.67
N GLU A 389 4.02 18.94 1.90
CA GLU A 389 4.37 20.33 2.26
C GLU A 389 3.65 20.80 3.53
N ALA A 390 2.38 20.44 3.70
CA ALA A 390 1.62 20.69 4.93
C ALA A 390 1.94 19.70 6.06
N GLY A 391 2.86 18.76 5.83
CA GLY A 391 3.26 17.77 6.83
C GLY A 391 2.21 16.67 7.09
N GLU A 392 1.18 16.55 6.26
CA GLU A 392 0.09 15.56 6.38
C GLU A 392 0.49 14.20 5.84
N LEU A 393 1.47 14.16 4.93
CA LEU A 393 2.05 12.94 4.36
C LEU A 393 3.55 12.85 4.69
N THR A 394 4.04 11.62 4.84
CA THR A 394 5.49 11.31 4.85
C THR A 394 6.06 11.38 3.42
N PRO A 395 7.40 11.41 3.25
CA PRO A 395 8.04 11.29 1.93
C PRO A 395 7.63 10.01 1.18
N THR A 396 7.27 8.95 1.90
CA THR A 396 6.74 7.69 1.36
C THR A 396 5.22 7.71 1.11
N MET A 397 4.57 8.88 1.16
CA MET A 397 3.15 9.11 0.95
C MET A 397 2.19 8.43 1.95
N LYS A 398 2.69 8.05 3.13
CA LYS A 398 1.84 7.59 4.24
C LYS A 398 1.26 8.78 5.00
N VAL A 399 -0.01 8.68 5.39
CA VAL A 399 -0.70 9.70 6.21
C VAL A 399 -0.07 9.81 7.60
N ARG A 400 0.28 11.03 8.00
CA ARG A 400 0.71 11.39 9.35
C ARG A 400 -0.52 11.73 10.18
N ARG A 401 -1.18 10.70 10.72
CA ARG A 401 -2.48 10.80 11.43
C ARG A 401 -2.54 11.96 12.41
N LYS A 402 -1.58 12.07 13.35
CA LYS A 402 -1.53 13.17 14.32
C LYS A 402 -1.48 14.56 13.67
N ALA A 403 -0.75 14.71 12.58
CA ALA A 403 -0.66 16.00 11.87
C ALA A 403 -1.99 16.34 11.18
N VAL A 404 -2.66 15.34 10.58
CA VAL A 404 -4.01 15.51 10.02
C VAL A 404 -5.03 15.83 11.10
N GLU A 405 -5.03 15.10 12.22
CA GLU A 405 -5.93 15.34 13.35
C GLU A 405 -5.76 16.74 13.93
N GLN A 406 -4.51 17.22 14.05
CA GLN A 406 -4.21 18.58 14.50
C GLN A 406 -4.64 19.63 13.47
N GLY A 407 -4.32 19.42 12.19
CA GLY A 407 -4.64 20.39 11.13
C GLY A 407 -6.13 20.49 10.81
N TYR A 408 -6.90 19.44 11.09
CA TYR A 408 -8.34 19.37 10.83
C TYR A 408 -9.18 19.24 12.11
N ALA A 409 -8.63 19.59 13.28
CA ALA A 409 -9.29 19.41 14.58
C ALA A 409 -10.69 20.04 14.60
N ASP A 410 -10.79 21.31 14.22
CA ASP A 410 -12.06 22.04 14.19
C ASP A 410 -13.09 21.40 13.26
N LEU A 411 -12.63 20.93 12.09
CA LEU A 411 -13.49 20.27 11.11
C LEU A 411 -13.96 18.89 11.63
N LEU A 412 -13.07 18.11 12.23
CA LEU A 412 -13.40 16.81 12.81
C LEU A 412 -14.43 16.96 13.93
N ASP A 413 -14.26 17.95 14.79
CA ASP A 413 -15.20 18.26 15.86
C ASP A 413 -16.56 18.74 15.32
N ALA A 414 -16.54 19.59 14.31
CA ALA A 414 -17.75 20.06 13.63
C ALA A 414 -18.54 18.90 12.99
N ILE A 415 -17.88 17.86 12.46
CA ILE A 415 -18.58 16.67 11.92
C ILE A 415 -19.39 15.95 13.02
N TYR A 416 -18.96 15.98 14.29
CA TYR A 416 -19.75 15.40 15.39
C TYR A 416 -20.89 16.32 15.83
N GLN A 417 -20.67 17.63 15.83
CA GLN A 417 -21.57 18.59 16.47
C GLN A 417 -22.65 19.13 15.52
N ASP A 418 -22.33 19.27 14.23
CA ASP A 418 -23.20 19.93 13.25
C ASP A 418 -23.63 18.94 12.14
N PRO A 419 -24.91 18.52 12.09
CA PRO A 419 -25.50 17.72 11.01
C PRO A 419 -25.21 18.20 9.59
N SER A 420 -25.00 19.50 9.38
CA SER A 420 -24.77 20.11 8.06
C SER A 420 -23.32 20.02 7.56
N VAL A 421 -22.35 19.84 8.46
CA VAL A 421 -20.92 19.84 8.09
C VAL A 421 -20.51 18.51 7.48
N GLY A 422 -20.91 17.39 8.11
CA GLY A 422 -20.61 16.03 7.65
C GLY A 422 -21.84 15.32 7.09
N GLN A 423 -21.66 14.61 5.97
CA GLN A 423 -22.72 13.78 5.38
C GLN A 423 -22.92 12.51 6.18
N GLU A 424 -24.18 12.08 6.34
CA GLU A 424 -24.49 10.75 6.85
C GLU A 424 -24.07 9.67 5.85
N ALA A 425 -23.39 8.66 6.40
CA ALA A 425 -22.76 7.56 5.71
C ALA A 425 -23.68 6.35 5.48
#